data_AF-A0A7X8XAU8-F1
#
_entry.id   AF-A0A7X8XAU8-F1
#
_cell.length_a   1.000
_cell.length_b   1.000
_cell.length_c   1.000
_cell.angle_alpha   90.00
_cell.angle_beta   90.00
_cell.angle_gamma   90.00
#
_symmetry.space_group_name_H-M   'P 1'
#
loop_
_entity.id
_entity.type
_entity.pdbx_description
1 polymer ?
#
loop_
_entity_poly.entity_id
_entity_poly.type
_entity_poly.pdbx_seq_one_letter_code
_entity_poly.pdbx_strand_id
1 'polypeptide(L)'
;MKIIVKRFCQLFFLSSLFLLAEDFIVVKNGEAIAGIEAGSDLPACRNAVQLIAKYVQLSTGAKLQERSQGSRVVLKIEHGDLDIEGFRVRFLPEQIMEITGGGSNGIHFAALDFCE
;
A
#
# COMPACT_ATOMS: atom_id res chain seq x y z
N MET A 1 -21.06 -7.83 -56.09
CA MET A 1 -19.80 -7.11 -55.80
C MET A 1 -19.91 -6.49 -54.41
N LYS A 2 -18.98 -6.86 -53.51
CA LYS A 2 -18.72 -6.39 -52.13
C LYS A 2 -19.81 -6.53 -51.06
N ILE A 3 -19.66 -7.61 -50.30
CA ILE A 3 -20.10 -7.83 -48.91
C ILE A 3 -19.41 -6.80 -48.01
N ILE A 4 -20.15 -6.12 -47.13
CA ILE A 4 -19.64 -5.61 -45.85
C ILE A 4 -20.70 -5.89 -44.78
N VAL A 5 -20.56 -7.04 -44.13
CA VAL A 5 -21.20 -7.34 -42.85
C VAL A 5 -20.55 -6.44 -41.81
N LYS A 6 -21.21 -5.34 -41.43
CA LYS A 6 -20.78 -4.52 -40.30
C LYS A 6 -21.03 -5.31 -39.01
N ARG A 7 -19.96 -5.92 -38.50
CA ARG A 7 -19.85 -6.43 -37.13
C ARG A 7 -20.23 -5.31 -36.14
N PHE A 8 -21.42 -5.40 -35.59
CA PHE A 8 -21.81 -4.69 -34.36
C PHE A 8 -21.92 -5.74 -33.24
N CYS A 9 -20.79 -6.37 -32.92
CA CYS A 9 -20.58 -7.02 -31.63
C CYS A 9 -20.00 -5.97 -30.67
N GLN A 10 -20.83 -5.01 -30.27
CA GLN A 10 -20.50 -4.09 -29.18
C GLN A 10 -21.77 -3.87 -28.38
N LEU A 11 -21.96 -4.69 -27.34
CA LEU A 11 -22.67 -4.36 -26.10
C LEU A 11 -22.76 -5.64 -25.22
N PHE A 12 -21.62 -6.28 -24.96
CA PHE A 12 -21.49 -7.39 -24.00
C PHE A 12 -20.14 -7.33 -23.25
N PHE A 13 -19.68 -6.12 -22.93
CA PHE A 13 -18.45 -5.91 -22.14
C PHE A 13 -18.66 -4.88 -21.02
N LEU A 14 -19.82 -4.95 -20.36
CA LEU A 14 -20.12 -4.16 -19.15
C LEU A 14 -20.02 -4.99 -17.86
N SER A 15 -19.49 -6.21 -17.92
CA SER A 15 -19.40 -7.14 -16.79
C SER A 15 -17.99 -7.41 -16.28
N SER A 16 -16.96 -6.69 -16.74
CA SER A 16 -15.57 -6.92 -16.32
C SER A 16 -14.90 -5.72 -15.64
N LEU A 17 -15.68 -4.69 -15.28
CA LEU A 17 -15.19 -3.64 -14.38
C LEU A 17 -15.49 -3.97 -12.90
N PHE A 18 -15.61 -5.25 -12.56
CA PHE A 18 -15.08 -5.72 -11.29
C PHE A 18 -13.55 -5.70 -11.47
N LEU A 19 -12.95 -4.53 -11.27
CA LEU A 19 -11.53 -4.46 -10.93
C LEU A 19 -11.35 -5.45 -9.78
N LEU A 20 -10.65 -6.54 -10.04
CA LEU A 20 -10.18 -7.47 -9.02
C LEU A 20 -9.22 -6.67 -8.14
N ALA A 21 -9.74 -5.97 -7.14
CA ALA A 21 -8.92 -5.48 -6.05
C ALA A 21 -8.41 -6.73 -5.35
N GLU A 22 -7.17 -7.12 -5.65
CA GLU A 22 -6.48 -8.13 -4.86
C GLU A 22 -6.39 -7.62 -3.42
N ASP A 23 -6.78 -8.45 -2.46
CA ASP A 23 -6.70 -8.11 -1.04
C ASP A 23 -5.26 -7.72 -0.67
N PHE A 24 -5.11 -6.60 0.04
CA PHE A 24 -3.84 -6.22 0.64
C PHE A 24 -3.71 -6.88 2.01
N ILE A 25 -3.00 -8.00 2.07
CA ILE A 25 -2.90 -8.82 3.29
C ILE A 25 -1.56 -8.58 3.99
N VAL A 26 -1.61 -8.06 5.21
CA VAL A 26 -0.40 -7.81 6.04
C VAL A 26 -0.02 -9.04 6.86
N VAL A 27 -1.02 -9.69 7.45
CA VAL A 27 -0.86 -10.88 8.30
C VAL A 27 -1.74 -12.00 7.78
N LYS A 28 -1.18 -13.21 7.67
CA LYS A 28 -1.89 -14.41 7.25
C LYS A 28 -1.46 -15.59 8.13
N ASN A 29 -2.42 -16.34 8.65
CA ASN A 29 -2.16 -17.51 9.51
C ASN A 29 -1.27 -17.19 10.73
N GLY A 30 -1.40 -15.99 11.30
CA GLY A 30 -0.58 -15.55 12.45
C GLY A 30 0.84 -15.10 12.09
N GLU A 31 1.21 -15.09 10.81
CA GLU A 31 2.52 -14.66 10.33
C GLU A 31 2.41 -13.37 9.52
N ALA A 32 3.37 -12.47 9.70
CA ALA A 32 3.47 -11.26 8.90
C ALA A 32 4.03 -11.63 7.53
N ILE A 33 3.23 -11.44 6.47
CA ILE A 33 3.65 -11.70 5.09
C ILE A 33 4.13 -10.43 4.38
N ALA A 34 3.81 -9.27 4.94
CA ALA A 34 4.30 -8.00 4.48
C ALA A 34 5.70 -7.70 5.02
N GLY A 35 6.55 -7.11 4.17
CA GLY A 35 7.72 -6.37 4.60
C GLY A 35 7.35 -4.90 4.87
N ILE A 36 8.16 -4.22 5.68
CA ILE A 36 8.02 -2.79 5.93
C ILE A 36 9.36 -2.08 5.66
N GLU A 37 9.35 -0.89 5.08
CA GLU A 37 10.57 -0.12 4.85
C GLU A 37 10.34 1.39 4.92
N ALA A 38 11.40 2.12 5.31
CA ALA A 38 11.48 3.56 5.13
C ALA A 38 12.07 3.84 3.75
N GLY A 39 11.32 4.52 2.90
CA GLY A 39 11.75 4.89 1.54
C GLY A 39 12.60 6.17 1.47
N SER A 40 12.72 6.90 2.58
CA SER A 40 13.62 8.05 2.70
C SER A 40 14.42 8.04 4.00
N ASP A 41 15.56 8.75 4.01
CA ASP A 41 16.46 8.83 5.15
C ASP A 41 15.96 9.71 6.30
N LEU A 42 14.81 10.35 6.13
CA LEU A 42 14.21 11.22 7.14
C LEU A 42 13.92 10.42 8.43
N PRO A 43 14.37 10.86 9.62
CA PRO A 43 14.14 10.13 10.87
C PRO A 43 12.66 9.83 11.15
N ALA A 44 11.76 10.71 10.71
CA ALA A 44 10.32 10.51 10.83
C ALA A 44 9.83 9.23 10.13
N CYS A 45 10.39 8.87 8.97
CA CYS A 45 10.03 7.64 8.26
C CYS A 45 10.44 6.40 9.05
N ARG A 46 11.65 6.38 9.63
CA ARG A 46 12.09 5.28 10.49
C ARG A 46 11.24 5.16 11.75
N ASN A 47 10.86 6.28 12.36
CA ASN A 47 9.97 6.27 13.52
C ASN A 47 8.57 5.72 13.17
N ALA A 48 8.04 6.07 12.00
CA ALA A 48 6.78 5.55 11.48
C ALA A 48 6.85 4.04 11.19
N VAL A 49 7.94 3.54 10.60
CA VAL A 49 8.18 2.09 10.43
C VAL A 49 8.10 1.37 11.78
N GLN A 50 8.80 1.88 12.79
CA GLN A 50 8.80 1.29 14.13
C GLN A 50 7.43 1.33 14.80
N LEU A 51 6.68 2.43 14.62
CA LEU A 51 5.32 2.59 15.12
C LEU A 51 4.39 1.51 14.54
N ILE A 52 4.36 1.40 13.21
CA ILE A 52 3.52 0.43 12.49
C ILE A 52 3.93 -1.00 12.86
N ALA A 53 5.22 -1.31 12.86
CA ALA A 53 5.73 -2.64 13.21
C ALA A 53 5.31 -3.05 14.64
N LYS A 54 5.41 -2.12 15.60
CA LYS A 54 4.98 -2.34 16.98
C LYS A 54 3.47 -2.51 17.07
N TYR A 55 2.69 -1.71 16.36
CA TYR A 55 1.23 -1.81 16.34
C TYR A 55 0.79 -3.19 15.82
N VAL A 56 1.29 -3.62 14.66
CA VAL A 56 0.96 -4.94 14.10
C VAL A 56 1.33 -6.07 15.08
N GLN A 57 2.50 -5.99 15.72
CA GLN A 57 2.90 -6.98 16.71
C GLN A 57 1.96 -7.02 17.93
N LEU A 58 1.56 -5.87 18.45
CA LEU A 58 0.64 -5.81 19.59
C LEU A 58 -0.76 -6.29 19.24
N SER A 59 -1.25 -5.95 18.05
CA SER A 59 -2.62 -6.26 17.62
C SER A 59 -2.79 -7.71 17.14
N THR A 60 -1.73 -8.32 16.59
CA THR A 60 -1.83 -9.64 15.92
C THR A 60 -0.86 -10.70 16.45
N GLY A 61 0.15 -10.31 17.24
CA GLY A 61 1.26 -11.17 17.64
C GLY A 61 2.33 -11.37 16.55
N ALA A 62 2.05 -10.99 15.30
CA ALA A 62 2.97 -11.16 14.18
C ALA A 62 4.01 -10.04 14.11
N LYS A 63 5.27 -10.37 13.83
CA LYS A 63 6.35 -9.39 13.74
C LYS A 63 6.63 -9.03 12.29
N LEU A 64 6.34 -7.78 11.91
CA LEU A 64 6.80 -7.22 10.63
C LEU A 64 8.34 -7.20 10.59
N GLN A 65 8.89 -7.56 9.43
CA GLN A 65 10.33 -7.49 9.17
C GLN A 65 10.63 -6.37 8.19
N GLU A 66 11.85 -5.84 8.28
CA GLU A 66 12.35 -4.95 7.23
C GLU A 66 12.27 -5.67 5.88
N ARG A 67 11.94 -4.91 4.82
CA ARG A 67 11.74 -5.47 3.48
C ARG A 67 12.95 -6.34 3.09
N SER A 68 12.66 -7.58 2.71
CA SER A 68 13.63 -8.47 2.08
C SER A 68 13.35 -8.57 0.58
N GLN A 69 14.32 -9.01 -0.23
CA GLN A 69 14.14 -9.21 -1.67
C GLN A 69 13.02 -10.21 -2.04
N GLY A 70 12.41 -10.90 -1.06
CA GLY A 70 11.28 -11.83 -1.27
C GLY A 70 9.93 -11.34 -0.74
N SER A 71 9.83 -10.15 -0.14
CA SER A 71 8.55 -9.65 0.39
C SER A 71 7.60 -9.31 -0.76
N ARG A 72 6.54 -10.11 -0.92
CA ARG A 72 5.51 -9.90 -1.96
C ARG A 72 4.59 -8.72 -1.66
N VAL A 73 4.33 -8.47 -0.37
CA VAL A 73 3.56 -7.32 0.11
C VAL A 73 4.52 -6.34 0.79
N VAL A 74 4.41 -5.05 0.51
CA VAL A 74 5.32 -4.04 1.07
C VAL A 74 4.54 -2.85 1.62
N LEU A 75 4.80 -2.51 2.88
CA LEU A 75 4.44 -1.24 3.50
C LEU A 75 5.62 -0.28 3.33
N LYS A 76 5.46 0.75 2.48
CA LYS A 76 6.53 1.70 2.17
C LYS A 76 6.20 3.07 2.75
N ILE A 77 7.05 3.59 3.63
CA ILE A 77 6.86 4.92 4.23
C ILE A 77 7.80 5.94 3.60
N GLU A 78 7.23 6.97 2.99
CA GLU A 78 7.93 7.96 2.17
C GLU A 78 7.74 9.38 2.66
N HIS A 79 8.76 10.21 2.42
CA HIS A 79 8.61 11.66 2.45
C HIS A 79 8.30 12.13 1.03
N GLY A 80 7.30 13.00 0.88
CA GLY A 80 6.89 13.52 -0.42
C GLY A 80 6.64 15.01 -0.44
N ASP A 81 6.41 15.53 -1.64
CA ASP A 81 6.04 16.92 -1.88
C ASP A 81 4.54 17.12 -1.58
N LEU A 82 4.23 17.35 -0.31
CA LEU A 82 2.90 17.62 0.24
C LEU A 82 3.05 18.72 1.30
N ASP A 83 1.92 19.29 1.74
CA ASP A 83 1.93 20.21 2.89
C ASP A 83 2.51 19.52 4.14
N ILE A 84 3.08 20.30 5.06
CA ILE A 84 3.84 19.80 6.22
C ILE A 84 3.09 18.79 7.11
N GLU A 85 1.76 18.93 7.17
CA GLU A 85 0.84 18.01 7.87
C GLU A 85 0.01 17.15 6.92
N GLY A 86 0.11 17.40 5.62
CA GLY A 86 -0.55 16.62 4.59
C GLY A 86 0.04 15.22 4.47
N PHE A 87 -0.84 14.25 4.24
CA PHE A 87 -0.45 12.89 3.95
C PHE A 87 -1.37 12.24 2.93
N ARG A 88 -0.91 11.12 2.36
CA ARG A 88 -1.70 10.27 1.47
C ARG A 88 -1.30 8.81 1.65
N VAL A 89 -2.25 7.92 1.33
CA VAL A 89 -2.00 6.48 1.19
C VAL A 89 -2.37 6.06 -0.23
N ARG A 90 -1.53 5.25 -0.87
CA ARG A 90 -1.77 4.71 -2.21
C ARG A 90 -1.49 3.22 -2.25
N PHE A 91 -2.31 2.49 -2.99
CA PHE A 91 -2.04 1.10 -3.37
C PHE A 91 -1.43 1.11 -4.76
N LEU A 92 -0.16 0.74 -4.85
CA LEU A 92 0.55 0.60 -6.12
C LEU A 92 0.42 -0.84 -6.63
N PRO A 93 0.70 -1.09 -7.93
CA PRO A 93 0.88 -2.44 -8.45
C PRO A 93 1.92 -3.23 -7.63
N GLU A 94 1.90 -4.55 -7.72
CA GLU A 94 2.84 -5.44 -7.00
C GLU A 94 2.62 -5.50 -5.47
N GLN A 95 1.39 -5.21 -5.01
CA GLN A 95 0.99 -5.29 -3.60
C GLN A 95 1.85 -4.40 -2.68
N ILE A 96 2.09 -3.16 -3.13
CA ILE A 96 2.77 -2.13 -2.33
C ILE A 96 1.73 -1.13 -1.83
N MET A 97 1.67 -0.93 -0.52
CA MET A 97 0.98 0.21 0.08
C MET A 97 2.03 1.27 0.39
N GLU A 98 1.92 2.40 -0.28
CA GLU A 98 2.77 3.56 -0.07
C GLU A 98 2.06 4.57 0.83
N ILE A 99 2.69 4.90 1.95
CA ILE A 99 2.25 5.89 2.92
C ILE A 99 3.21 7.09 2.77
N THR A 100 2.71 8.24 2.31
CA THR A 100 3.52 9.45 2.07
C THR A 100 3.09 10.59 2.98
N GLY A 101 4.05 11.29 3.62
CA GLY A 101 3.78 12.53 4.34
C GLY A 101 4.67 13.70 3.90
N GLY A 102 4.14 14.93 3.96
CA GLY A 102 4.84 16.16 3.55
C GLY A 102 5.83 16.73 4.58
N GLY A 103 5.81 16.20 5.80
CA GLY A 103 6.73 16.56 6.88
C GLY A 103 6.67 15.55 8.00
N SER A 104 7.41 15.77 9.10
CA SER A 104 7.43 14.83 10.23
C SER A 104 6.04 14.57 10.81
N ASN A 105 5.19 15.60 10.90
CA ASN A 105 3.81 15.47 11.39
C ASN A 105 2.95 14.70 10.39
N GLY A 106 2.99 15.06 9.10
CA GLY A 106 2.25 14.33 8.07
C GLY A 106 2.61 12.84 8.04
N ILE A 107 3.90 12.49 8.14
CA ILE A 107 4.35 11.09 8.20
C ILE A 107 3.81 10.38 9.46
N HIS A 108 3.82 11.07 10.60
CA HIS A 108 3.29 10.51 11.84
C HIS A 108 1.78 10.26 11.76
N PHE A 109 1.01 11.22 11.23
CA PHE A 109 -0.43 11.07 11.03
C PHE A 109 -0.76 9.95 10.05
N ALA A 110 -0.02 9.84 8.96
CA ALA A 110 -0.20 8.77 7.98
C ALA A 110 0.05 7.37 8.59
N ALA A 111 1.04 7.26 9.48
CA ALA A 111 1.32 6.02 10.18
C ALA A 111 0.24 5.67 11.23
N LEU A 112 -0.34 6.68 11.88
CA LEU A 112 -1.48 6.49 12.79
C LEU A 112 -2.75 6.09 12.04
N ASP A 113 -3.00 6.67 10.86
CA ASP A 113 -4.15 6.34 9.99
C ASP A 113 -4.10 4.86 9.55
N PHE A 114 -2.91 4.30 9.30
CA PHE A 114 -2.75 2.87 9.08
C PHE A 114 -3.09 2.02 10.32
N CYS A 115 -2.89 2.56 11.52
CA CYS A 115 -3.12 1.85 12.78
C CYS A 115 -4.56 1.96 13.29
N GLU A 116 -5.39 2.84 12.73
CA GLU A 116 -6.82 2.97 13.04
C GLU A 116 -7.64 1.83 12.40
#